data_AF-A0A653H782-F1
#
_entry.id   AF-A0A653H782-F1
#
_cell.length_a   1.000
_cell.length_b   1.000
_cell.length_c   1.000
_cell.angle_alpha   90.00
_cell.angle_beta   90.00
_cell.angle_gamma   90.00
#
_symmetry.space_group_name_H-M   'P 1'
#
loop_
_entity.id
_entity.type
_entity.pdbx_description
1 polymer ?
#
loop_
_entity_poly.entity_id
_entity_poly.type
_entity_poly.pdbx_seq_one_letter_code
_entity_poly.pdbx_strand_id
1 'polypeptide(L)'
;MGRMYGKGKGISSSTTPYKRKQPSWLKQKPSEIEDSIIKLAKKGQTPSQIGATLRDNHGIPQVKAVTGNKILRILRAHGVATSIPEDLYFLIKKAVSMRKHLEKNKKDKDCKFRLILTESKIHRISRYYKRKKLLPSTWKYQSSTASALIA
;
A
#
# COMPACT_ATOMS: atom_id res chain seq x y z
N MET A 1 -10.34 8.47 -9.74
CA MET A 1 -10.26 8.27 -8.27
C MET A 1 -10.76 9.51 -7.53
N GLY A 2 -11.90 9.41 -6.84
CA GLY A 2 -12.47 10.39 -5.89
C GLY A 2 -13.82 9.87 -5.32
N ARG A 3 -14.31 10.21 -4.11
CA ARG A 3 -13.63 10.72 -2.89
C ARG A 3 -14.36 10.23 -1.63
N MET A 4 -13.65 9.60 -0.69
CA MET A 4 -14.21 9.20 0.62
C MET A 4 -14.56 10.38 1.56
N TYR A 5 -13.90 11.54 1.39
CA TYR A 5 -14.08 12.71 2.26
C TYR A 5 -14.04 14.04 1.47
N GLY A 6 -14.33 14.02 0.18
CA GLY A 6 -14.33 15.24 -0.63
C GLY A 6 -15.39 15.20 -1.72
N LYS A 7 -15.58 16.32 -2.39
CA LYS A 7 -16.72 16.53 -3.32
C LYS A 7 -16.43 16.13 -4.78
N GLY A 8 -15.21 15.71 -5.09
CA GLY A 8 -14.79 15.38 -6.45
C GLY A 8 -15.41 14.06 -6.96
N LYS A 9 -15.90 14.08 -8.20
CA LYS A 9 -16.58 12.97 -8.88
C LYS A 9 -15.71 12.24 -9.93
N GLY A 10 -14.39 12.35 -9.84
CA GLY A 10 -13.47 11.86 -10.89
C GLY A 10 -13.43 10.34 -11.02
N ILE A 11 -13.76 9.83 -12.21
CA ILE A 11 -13.71 8.41 -12.58
C ILE A 11 -12.45 8.16 -13.39
N SER A 12 -11.46 7.54 -12.76
CA SER A 12 -10.18 7.18 -13.38
C SER A 12 -9.58 6.05 -12.56
N SER A 13 -9.31 4.93 -13.23
CA SER A 13 -8.76 3.70 -12.69
C SER A 13 -8.19 2.87 -13.84
N SER A 14 -7.26 1.96 -13.54
CA SER A 14 -6.79 0.99 -14.54
C SER A 14 -7.89 -0.02 -14.86
N THR A 15 -8.00 -0.38 -16.14
CA THR A 15 -8.87 -1.46 -16.60
C THR A 15 -8.00 -2.65 -16.96
N THR A 16 -8.20 -3.77 -16.27
CA THR A 16 -7.45 -4.99 -16.60
C THR A 16 -7.95 -5.59 -17.91
N PRO A 17 -7.06 -6.09 -18.79
CA PRO A 17 -7.46 -6.77 -20.01
C PRO A 17 -8.40 -7.95 -19.73
N TYR A 18 -9.27 -8.25 -20.71
CA TYR A 18 -10.20 -9.38 -20.62
C TYR A 18 -9.45 -10.72 -20.51
N LYS A 19 -8.44 -10.92 -21.36
CA LYS A 19 -7.61 -12.13 -21.37
C LYS A 19 -6.75 -12.17 -20.09
N ARG A 20 -6.96 -13.20 -19.26
CA ARG A 20 -6.23 -13.41 -17.98
C ARG A 20 -5.02 -14.34 -18.09
N LYS A 21 -4.81 -14.95 -19.26
CA LYS A 21 -3.66 -15.82 -19.52
C LYS A 21 -2.40 -14.99 -19.76
N GLN A 22 -1.23 -15.58 -19.47
CA GLN A 22 0.05 -14.97 -19.80
C GLN A 22 0.15 -14.64 -21.31
N PRO A 23 0.72 -13.48 -21.69
CA PRO A 23 1.02 -13.19 -23.08
C PRO A 23 2.05 -14.15 -23.66
N SER A 24 1.99 -14.45 -24.97
CA SER A 24 2.89 -15.39 -25.64
C SER A 24 4.34 -14.92 -25.71
N TRP A 25 4.57 -13.60 -25.70
CA TRP A 25 5.92 -13.03 -25.71
C TRP A 25 6.63 -13.10 -24.36
N LEU A 26 5.90 -13.36 -23.26
CA LEU A 26 6.49 -13.47 -21.93
C LEU A 26 7.03 -14.88 -21.74
N LYS A 27 8.37 -15.01 -21.83
CA LYS A 27 9.07 -16.31 -21.70
C LYS A 27 9.56 -16.61 -20.28
N GLN A 28 9.39 -15.68 -19.35
CA GLN A 28 9.88 -15.83 -17.98
C GLN A 28 9.09 -16.89 -17.22
N LYS A 29 9.81 -17.71 -16.45
CA LYS A 29 9.19 -18.73 -15.61
C LYS A 29 8.57 -18.09 -14.36
N PRO A 30 7.50 -18.68 -13.78
CA PRO A 30 6.91 -18.19 -12.54
C PRO A 30 7.93 -18.05 -11.39
N SER A 31 8.87 -18.99 -11.27
CA SER A 31 9.92 -18.97 -10.25
C SER A 31 10.85 -17.75 -10.36
N GLU A 32 11.27 -17.40 -11.58
CA GLU A 32 12.14 -16.24 -11.83
C GLU A 32 11.47 -14.92 -11.43
N ILE A 33 10.15 -14.84 -11.61
CA ILE A 33 9.34 -13.68 -11.23
C ILE A 33 9.21 -13.61 -9.70
N GLU A 34 9.02 -14.74 -9.03
CA GLU A 34 8.99 -14.81 -7.57
C GLU A 34 10.33 -14.38 -6.96
N ASP A 35 11.45 -14.85 -7.49
CA ASP A 35 12.79 -14.44 -7.07
C ASP A 35 13.02 -12.93 -7.26
N SER A 36 12.56 -12.39 -8.39
CA SER A 36 12.61 -10.95 -8.68
C SER A 36 11.78 -10.14 -7.67
N ILE A 37 10.58 -10.62 -7.33
CA ILE A 37 9.71 -10.00 -6.30
C ILE A 37 10.42 -10.00 -4.94
N ILE A 38 11.01 -11.12 -4.54
CA ILE A 38 11.70 -11.24 -3.25
C ILE A 38 12.93 -10.32 -3.23
N LYS A 39 13.70 -10.26 -4.31
CA LYS A 39 14.87 -9.39 -4.43
C LYS A 39 14.49 -7.91 -4.29
N LEU A 40 13.40 -7.49 -4.93
CA LEU A 40 12.91 -6.10 -4.82
C LEU A 40 12.33 -5.81 -3.43
N ALA A 41 11.65 -6.76 -2.80
CA ALA A 41 11.16 -6.62 -1.44
C ALA A 41 12.29 -6.50 -0.40
N LYS A 42 13.37 -7.30 -0.56
CA LYS A 42 14.57 -7.18 0.29
C LYS A 42 15.28 -5.84 0.15
N LYS A 43 15.13 -5.15 -0.99
CA LYS A 43 15.59 -3.76 -1.17
C LYS A 43 14.68 -2.72 -0.51
N GLY A 44 13.59 -3.15 0.15
CA GLY A 44 12.63 -2.27 0.83
C GLY A 44 11.54 -1.70 -0.08
N GLN A 45 11.37 -2.20 -1.30
CA GLN A 45 10.28 -1.73 -2.17
C GLN A 45 8.92 -2.25 -1.72
N THR A 46 7.90 -1.41 -1.83
CA THR A 46 6.53 -1.81 -1.46
C THR A 46 5.89 -2.68 -2.53
N PRO A 47 4.88 -3.51 -2.20
CA PRO A 47 4.18 -4.34 -3.19
C PRO A 47 3.64 -3.55 -4.39
N SER A 48 3.18 -2.32 -4.17
CA SER A 48 2.70 -1.43 -5.23
C SER A 48 3.82 -0.98 -6.16
N GLN A 49 5.00 -0.64 -5.61
CA GLN A 49 6.19 -0.26 -6.38
C GLN A 49 6.74 -1.47 -7.16
N ILE A 50 6.83 -2.63 -6.52
CA ILE A 50 7.27 -3.88 -7.15
C ILE A 50 6.42 -4.17 -8.40
N GLY A 51 5.09 -4.05 -8.28
CA GLY A 51 4.19 -4.24 -9.42
C GLY A 51 4.45 -3.26 -10.57
N ALA A 52 4.76 -1.99 -10.27
CA ALA A 52 5.13 -1.01 -11.29
C ALA A 52 6.48 -1.34 -11.94
N THR A 53 7.50 -1.68 -11.15
CA THR A 53 8.83 -2.05 -11.68
C THR A 53 8.80 -3.30 -12.55
N LEU A 54 8.01 -4.31 -12.19
CA LEU A 54 7.84 -5.51 -13.02
C LEU A 54 7.12 -5.19 -14.34
N ARG A 55 6.15 -4.28 -14.31
CA ARG A 55 5.42 -3.86 -15.52
C ARG A 55 6.30 -3.02 -16.43
N ASP A 56 6.97 -2.02 -15.88
CA ASP A 56 7.63 -0.97 -16.66
C ASP A 56 9.02 -1.41 -17.14
N ASN A 57 9.78 -2.14 -16.31
CA ASN A 57 11.16 -2.55 -16.67
C ASN A 57 11.26 -3.98 -17.21
N HIS A 58 10.38 -4.89 -16.76
CA HIS A 58 10.46 -6.32 -17.10
C HIS A 58 9.36 -6.78 -18.07
N GLY A 59 8.42 -5.88 -18.42
CA GLY A 59 7.34 -6.18 -19.36
C GLY A 59 6.31 -7.20 -18.82
N ILE A 60 6.20 -7.37 -17.50
CA ILE A 60 5.22 -8.27 -16.87
C ILE A 60 3.95 -7.47 -16.55
N PRO A 61 2.86 -7.59 -17.35
CA PRO A 61 1.68 -6.74 -17.17
C PRO A 61 0.89 -7.06 -15.91
N GLN A 62 0.78 -8.34 -15.54
CA GLN A 62 0.03 -8.82 -14.38
C GLN A 62 0.73 -10.04 -13.78
N VAL A 63 1.30 -9.89 -12.59
CA VAL A 63 1.97 -11.00 -11.86
C VAL A 63 1.03 -12.19 -11.67
N LYS A 64 -0.24 -11.94 -11.32
CA LYS A 64 -1.25 -13.00 -11.12
C LYS A 64 -1.47 -13.86 -12.36
N ALA A 65 -1.33 -13.31 -13.56
CA ALA A 65 -1.55 -14.05 -14.81
C ALA A 65 -0.45 -15.09 -15.07
N VAL A 66 0.73 -14.91 -14.45
CA VAL A 66 1.91 -15.76 -14.67
C VAL A 66 2.09 -16.71 -13.49
N THR A 67 2.09 -16.20 -12.26
CA THR A 67 2.36 -17.00 -11.05
C THR A 67 1.10 -17.57 -10.40
N GLY A 68 -0.10 -17.17 -10.84
CA GLY A 68 -1.38 -17.53 -10.22
C GLY A 68 -1.69 -16.79 -8.90
N ASN A 69 -0.66 -16.23 -8.25
CA ASN A 69 -0.77 -15.54 -6.96
C ASN A 69 -0.55 -14.02 -7.08
N LYS A 70 -1.06 -13.27 -6.11
CA LYS A 70 -0.79 -11.82 -6.01
C LYS A 70 0.56 -11.58 -5.31
N ILE A 71 1.19 -10.45 -5.59
CA ILE A 71 2.48 -10.03 -4.98
C ILE A 71 2.47 -10.19 -3.45
N LEU A 72 1.44 -9.66 -2.77
CA LEU A 72 1.35 -9.76 -1.30
C LEU A 72 1.29 -11.21 -0.79
N ARG A 73 0.69 -12.13 -1.56
CA ARG A 73 0.60 -13.55 -1.18
C ARG A 73 1.96 -14.24 -1.33
N ILE A 74 2.69 -13.93 -2.40
CA ILE A 74 4.07 -14.40 -2.63
C ILE A 74 4.97 -13.93 -1.46
N LEU A 75 4.93 -12.63 -1.13
CA LEU A 75 5.72 -12.09 -0.03
C LEU A 75 5.42 -12.74 1.33
N ARG A 76 4.16 -13.08 1.59
CA ARG A 76 3.77 -13.80 2.82
C ARG A 76 4.26 -15.24 2.84
N ALA A 77 4.18 -15.94 1.71
CA ALA A 77 4.67 -17.31 1.60
C ALA A 77 6.17 -17.41 1.90
N HIS A 78 6.94 -16.39 1.51
CA HIS A 78 8.39 -16.32 1.76
C HIS A 78 8.76 -15.59 3.07
N GLY A 79 7.80 -15.18 3.89
CA GLY A 79 8.08 -14.50 5.17
C GLY A 79 8.70 -13.09 5.08
N VAL A 80 8.70 -12.47 3.90
CA VAL A 80 9.27 -11.12 3.66
C VAL A 80 8.19 -10.02 3.71
N ALA A 81 6.95 -10.37 4.04
CA ALA A 81 5.85 -9.42 4.10
C ALA A 81 5.98 -8.47 5.30
N THR A 82 5.65 -7.19 5.09
CA THR A 82 5.59 -6.20 6.17
C THR A 82 4.46 -6.52 7.15
N SER A 83 4.72 -6.28 8.44
CA SER A 83 3.73 -6.49 9.52
C SER A 83 2.55 -5.53 9.41
N ILE A 84 2.82 -4.27 9.05
CA ILE A 84 1.81 -3.25 8.81
C ILE A 84 1.44 -3.24 7.32
N PRO A 85 0.14 -3.26 6.97
CA PRO A 85 -0.32 -3.07 5.61
C PRO A 85 0.16 -1.74 4.99
N GLU A 86 0.53 -1.78 3.71
CA GLU A 86 1.10 -0.64 2.97
C GLU A 86 0.19 0.61 3.01
N ASP A 87 -1.12 0.42 2.81
CA ASP A 87 -2.11 1.51 2.82
C ASP A 87 -2.21 2.20 4.17
N LEU A 88 -2.16 1.42 5.25
CA LEU A 88 -2.16 1.94 6.61
C LEU A 88 -0.85 2.68 6.92
N TYR A 89 0.30 2.10 6.54
CA TYR A 89 1.62 2.72 6.70
C TYR A 89 1.68 4.12 6.06
N PHE A 90 1.27 4.26 4.79
CA PHE A 90 1.33 5.55 4.11
C PHE A 90 0.34 6.59 4.65
N LEU A 91 -0.80 6.18 5.21
CA LEU A 91 -1.71 7.11 5.89
C LEU A 91 -1.12 7.62 7.19
N ILE A 92 -0.50 6.74 7.99
CA ILE A 92 0.20 7.13 9.22
C ILE A 92 1.36 8.07 8.85
N LYS A 93 2.14 7.75 7.81
CA LYS A 93 3.27 8.59 7.35
C LYS A 93 2.83 9.99 6.98
N LYS A 94 1.69 10.10 6.29
CA LYS A 94 1.07 11.38 5.97
C LYS A 94 0.62 12.12 7.22
N ALA A 95 -0.06 11.45 8.15
CA ALA A 95 -0.53 12.07 9.40
C ALA A 95 0.63 12.60 10.26
N VAL A 96 1.74 11.88 10.36
CA VAL A 96 2.95 12.33 11.08
C VAL A 96 3.55 13.58 10.44
N SER A 97 3.67 13.60 9.11
CA SER A 97 4.15 14.79 8.40
C SER A 97 3.24 16.01 8.62
N MET A 98 1.92 15.83 8.58
CA MET A 98 0.95 16.90 8.83
C MET A 98 0.99 17.41 10.27
N ARG A 99 1.17 16.53 11.26
CA ARG A 99 1.34 16.94 12.67
C ARG A 99 2.61 17.76 12.86
N LYS A 100 3.75 17.31 12.32
CA LYS A 100 5.02 18.05 12.35
C LYS A 100 4.90 19.44 11.71
N HIS A 101 4.10 19.58 10.66
CA HIS A 101 3.78 20.88 10.05
C HIS A 101 2.95 21.77 10.99
N LEU A 102 1.89 21.23 11.60
CA LEU A 102 0.98 21.97 12.48
C LEU A 102 1.63 22.39 13.81
N GLU A 103 2.62 21.67 14.30
CA GLU A 103 3.41 22.05 15.47
C GLU A 103 4.08 23.42 15.29
N LYS A 104 4.59 23.68 14.10
CA LYS A 104 5.17 24.98 13.71
C LYS A 104 4.10 25.99 13.28
N ASN A 105 3.11 25.52 12.52
CA ASN A 105 2.08 26.35 11.89
C ASN A 105 0.72 26.21 12.57
N LYS A 106 0.61 26.59 13.84
CA LYS A 106 -0.60 26.39 14.67
C LYS A 106 -1.86 27.07 14.14
N LYS A 107 -1.71 28.11 13.30
CA LYS A 107 -2.82 28.89 12.71
C LYS A 107 -3.42 28.25 11.45
N ASP A 108 -2.80 27.20 10.91
CA ASP A 108 -3.26 26.52 9.68
C ASP A 108 -4.48 25.63 9.94
N LYS A 109 -5.67 26.23 9.76
CA LYS A 109 -6.97 25.56 9.95
C LYS A 109 -7.26 24.50 8.88
N ASP A 110 -6.79 24.70 7.65
CA ASP A 110 -7.00 23.74 6.54
C ASP A 110 -6.21 22.46 6.78
N CYS A 111 -4.93 22.57 7.16
CA CYS A 111 -4.14 21.39 7.49
C CYS A 111 -4.71 20.66 8.71
N LYS A 112 -5.22 21.38 9.72
CA LYS A 112 -5.94 20.78 10.86
C LYS A 112 -7.17 19.99 10.41
N PHE A 113 -7.99 20.55 9.53
CA PHE A 113 -9.15 19.86 8.95
C PHE A 113 -8.73 18.60 8.18
N ARG A 114 -7.71 18.70 7.32
CA ARG A 114 -7.21 17.56 6.54
C ARG A 114 -6.57 16.47 7.43
N LEU A 115 -5.96 16.85 8.55
CA LEU A 115 -5.42 15.91 9.54
C LEU A 115 -6.56 15.06 10.13
N ILE A 116 -7.65 15.69 10.56
CA ILE A 116 -8.84 14.99 11.08
C ILE A 116 -9.36 13.97 10.06
N LEU A 117 -9.43 14.34 8.78
CA LEU A 117 -9.86 13.41 7.72
C LEU A 117 -8.88 12.24 7.53
N THR A 118 -7.58 12.49 7.67
CA THR A 118 -6.54 11.46 7.51
C THR A 118 -6.56 10.49 8.69
N GLU A 119 -6.64 10.98 9.92
CA GLU A 119 -6.78 10.15 11.13
C GLU A 119 -8.08 9.34 11.10
N SER A 120 -9.18 9.94 10.64
CA SER A 120 -10.45 9.22 10.44
C SER A 120 -10.31 8.06 9.44
N LYS A 121 -9.46 8.17 8.40
CA LYS A 121 -9.15 7.04 7.50
C LYS A 121 -8.36 5.95 8.23
N ILE A 122 -7.34 6.33 8.99
CA ILE A 122 -6.50 5.40 9.76
C ILE A 122 -7.37 4.55 10.69
N HIS A 123 -8.27 5.17 11.44
CA HIS A 123 -9.18 4.44 12.33
C HIS A 123 -10.12 3.48 11.59
N ARG A 124 -10.68 3.88 10.44
CA ARG A 124 -11.53 3.02 9.61
C ARG A 124 -10.78 1.81 9.07
N ILE A 125 -9.58 2.02 8.53
CA ILE A 125 -8.75 0.96 7.94
C ILE A 125 -8.22 0.03 9.02
N SER A 126 -7.76 0.56 10.15
CA SER A 126 -7.37 -0.23 11.31
C SER A 126 -8.49 -1.16 11.78
N ARG A 127 -9.73 -0.65 11.90
CA ARG A 127 -10.90 -1.47 12.26
C ARG A 127 -11.12 -2.61 11.27
N TYR A 128 -10.99 -2.33 9.96
CA TYR A 128 -11.10 -3.35 8.92
C TYR A 128 -10.03 -4.45 9.10
N TYR A 129 -8.77 -4.07 9.29
CA TYR A 129 -7.68 -5.05 9.40
C TYR A 129 -7.72 -5.85 10.71
N LYS A 130 -8.16 -5.25 11.81
CA LYS A 130 -8.42 -5.98 13.06
C LYS A 130 -9.52 -7.03 12.89
N ARG A 131 -10.62 -6.67 12.23
CA ARG A 131 -11.70 -7.63 11.91
C ARG A 131 -11.22 -8.77 11.01
N LYS A 132 -10.29 -8.50 10.09
CA LYS A 132 -9.66 -9.50 9.21
C LYS A 132 -8.51 -10.26 9.87
N LYS A 133 -8.23 -10.05 11.16
CA LYS A 133 -7.11 -10.65 11.91
C LYS A 133 -5.73 -10.42 11.27
N LEU A 134 -5.59 -9.33 10.52
CA LEU A 134 -4.32 -8.91 9.90
C LEU A 134 -3.53 -7.97 10.81
N LEU A 135 -4.18 -7.39 11.81
CA LEU A 135 -3.55 -6.62 12.89
C LEU A 135 -3.96 -7.22 14.23
N PRO A 136 -3.10 -7.12 15.26
CA PRO A 136 -3.47 -7.47 16.63
C PRO A 136 -4.74 -6.73 17.08
N SER A 137 -5.58 -7.38 17.87
CA SER A 137 -6.80 -6.77 18.44
C SER A 137 -6.49 -5.54 19.29
N THR A 138 -5.35 -5.58 19.99
CA THR A 138 -4.79 -4.51 20.83
C THR A 138 -4.20 -3.34 20.02
N TRP A 139 -4.06 -3.48 18.70
CA TRP A 139 -3.47 -2.43 17.87
C TRP A 139 -4.30 -1.14 17.93
N LYS A 140 -3.62 -0.04 18.25
CA LYS A 140 -4.20 1.31 18.36
C LYS A 140 -3.26 2.32 17.73
N TYR A 141 -3.83 3.21 16.92
CA TYR A 141 -3.12 4.38 16.43
C TYR A 141 -2.99 5.42 17.55
N GLN A 142 -1.77 5.80 17.88
CA GLN A 142 -1.45 6.91 18.78
C GLN A 142 -0.52 7.87 18.06
N SER A 143 -0.82 9.16 18.10
CA SER A 143 -0.04 10.17 17.38
C SER A 143 1.39 10.31 17.90
N SER A 144 1.61 10.11 19.20
CA SER A 144 2.92 10.22 19.86
C SER A 144 3.89 9.11 19.42
N THR A 145 3.40 7.88 19.28
CA THR A 145 4.22 6.71 18.91
C THR A 145 4.24 6.44 17.40
N ALA A 146 3.41 7.15 16.63
CA ALA A 146 3.31 6.97 15.19
C ALA A 146 4.63 7.19 14.45
N SER A 147 5.48 8.14 14.89
CA SER A 147 6.78 8.40 14.28
C SER A 147 7.71 7.17 14.32
N ALA A 148 7.71 6.42 15.42
CA ALA A 148 8.52 5.22 15.59
C ALA A 148 8.08 4.06 14.69
N LEU A 149 6.82 4.05 14.21
CA LEU A 149 6.29 3.02 13.31
C LEU A 149 6.68 3.24 11.84
N ILE A 150 7.25 4.40 11.51
CA ILE A 150 7.48 4.84 10.13
C ILE A 150 8.97 5.02 9.80
N ALA A 151 9.80 5.18 10.84
CA ALA A 151 11.24 5.29 10.76
C ALA A 151 11.88 4.05 10.13
#